data_AF-A0A940P2M4-F1
#
_entry.id   AF-A0A940P2M4-F1
#
_cell.length_a   1.000
_cell.length_b   1.000
_cell.length_c   1.000
_cell.angle_alpha   90.00
_cell.angle_beta   90.00
_cell.angle_gamma   90.00
#
_symmetry.space_group_name_H-M   'P 1'
#
loop_
_entity.id
_entity.type
_entity.pdbx_description
1 polymer ?
#
loop_
_entity_poly.entity_id
_entity_poly.type
_entity_poly.pdbx_seq_one_letter_code
_entity_poly.pdbx_strand_id
1 'polypeptide(L)'
;IRKGFFEEDGETLKAAAKAIFRYNQLLIDALCDIVPAVKLQAAYYEMYGHHGIKTMERTIRYAKLKGMYVITDAKRNDIGATMEAYTAAHLGSCVIGTTECEPFGADALTVNGYLGTDGISPLLGVCKERDKGIFVLCKTSNPSSGEFQELLFDGVPLYARMGDKCEEWGADTVGAFGYSAVGAVVGATYPEQLTELRKRMPHTMFLVPGYGAQGGGAAGIAGGFDGNGLGAVVNSSRAIMCAYKKEGCDERDFAEAARREALRMRDDLTSYINIG
;
A
#
# COMPACT_ATOMS: atom_id res chain seq x y z
N ILE A 1 -11.09 -24.19 0.83
CA ILE A 1 -9.89 -23.79 0.03
C ILE A 1 -8.65 -24.59 0.46
N ARG A 2 -8.11 -24.35 1.67
CA ARG A 2 -6.86 -24.97 2.14
C ARG A 2 -6.83 -26.50 2.02
N LYS A 3 -7.86 -27.19 2.54
CA LYS A 3 -7.95 -28.66 2.54
C LYS A 3 -7.72 -29.26 1.14
N GLY A 4 -8.38 -28.72 0.12
CA GLY A 4 -8.26 -29.24 -1.25
C GLY A 4 -6.85 -29.13 -1.84
N PHE A 5 -6.11 -28.05 -1.57
CA PHE A 5 -4.72 -27.95 -2.04
C PHE A 5 -3.76 -28.82 -1.23
N PHE A 6 -4.04 -29.06 0.04
CA PHE A 6 -3.22 -29.94 0.88
C PHE A 6 -3.43 -31.41 0.49
N GLU A 7 -4.64 -31.80 0.06
CA GLU A 7 -4.91 -33.12 -0.50
C GLU A 7 -4.16 -33.36 -1.82
N GLU A 8 -4.01 -32.33 -2.68
CA GLU A 8 -3.33 -32.43 -3.98
C GLU A 8 -1.79 -32.40 -3.86
N ASP A 9 -1.24 -31.44 -3.12
CA ASP A 9 0.19 -31.11 -3.10
C ASP A 9 0.87 -31.38 -1.75
N GLY A 10 0.16 -31.99 -0.79
CA GLY A 10 0.62 -32.15 0.59
C GLY A 10 0.71 -30.83 1.37
N GLU A 11 1.24 -30.88 2.58
CA GLU A 11 1.49 -29.69 3.41
C GLU A 11 2.80 -28.98 2.99
N THR A 12 2.79 -28.39 1.80
CA THR A 12 3.97 -27.78 1.17
C THR A 12 3.83 -26.27 0.99
N LEU A 13 4.95 -25.57 0.78
CA LEU A 13 4.94 -24.14 0.43
C LEU A 13 4.15 -23.87 -0.86
N LYS A 14 4.19 -24.81 -1.81
CA LYS A 14 3.40 -24.78 -3.04
C LYS A 14 1.90 -24.80 -2.75
N ALA A 15 1.46 -25.72 -1.89
CA ALA A 15 0.06 -25.87 -1.51
C ALA A 15 -0.46 -24.63 -0.77
N ALA A 16 0.33 -24.10 0.18
CA ALA A 16 0.01 -22.87 0.89
C ALA A 16 -0.11 -21.67 -0.07
N ALA A 17 0.85 -21.51 -0.99
CA ALA A 17 0.84 -20.44 -1.98
C ALA A 17 -0.36 -20.52 -2.94
N LYS A 18 -0.71 -21.72 -3.43
CA LYS A 18 -1.93 -21.94 -4.23
C LYS A 18 -3.20 -21.57 -3.44
N ALA A 19 -3.28 -21.95 -2.17
CA ALA A 19 -4.42 -21.62 -1.31
C ALA A 19 -4.56 -20.10 -1.09
N ILE A 20 -3.44 -19.40 -0.86
CA ILE A 20 -3.40 -17.93 -0.75
C ILE A 20 -3.88 -17.29 -2.05
N PHE A 21 -3.39 -17.75 -3.21
CA PHE A 21 -3.82 -17.21 -4.49
C PHE A 21 -5.34 -17.34 -4.66
N ARG A 22 -5.90 -18.53 -4.40
CA ARG A 22 -7.35 -18.74 -4.52
C ARG A 22 -8.15 -17.90 -3.54
N TYR A 23 -7.66 -17.74 -2.31
CA TYR A 23 -8.26 -16.88 -1.31
C TYR A 23 -8.25 -15.41 -1.74
N ASN A 24 -7.12 -14.91 -2.26
CA ASN A 24 -6.98 -13.55 -2.79
C ASN A 24 -7.95 -13.30 -3.95
N GLN A 25 -8.10 -14.25 -4.89
CA GLN A 25 -9.04 -14.10 -6.01
C GLN A 25 -10.47 -13.87 -5.52
N LEU A 26 -10.93 -14.66 -4.55
CA LEU A 26 -12.28 -14.53 -3.99
C LEU A 26 -12.49 -13.22 -3.24
N LEU A 27 -11.48 -12.73 -2.52
CA LEU A 27 -11.53 -11.39 -1.91
C LEU A 27 -11.57 -10.29 -2.97
N ILE A 28 -10.70 -10.35 -3.98
CA ILE A 28 -10.64 -9.37 -5.06
C ILE A 28 -11.99 -9.31 -5.80
N ASP A 29 -12.55 -10.47 -6.15
CA ASP A 29 -13.84 -10.55 -6.85
C ASP A 29 -14.98 -9.93 -6.02
N ALA A 30 -14.94 -10.06 -4.69
CA ALA A 30 -15.97 -9.51 -3.81
C ALA A 30 -15.77 -8.02 -3.47
N LEU A 31 -14.61 -7.44 -3.75
CA LEU A 31 -14.22 -6.10 -3.29
C LEU A 31 -13.89 -5.11 -4.41
N CYS A 32 -13.60 -5.57 -5.64
CA CYS A 32 -13.04 -4.74 -6.71
C CYS A 32 -13.94 -3.57 -7.17
N ASP A 33 -15.23 -3.62 -6.88
CA ASP A 33 -16.20 -2.55 -7.15
C ASP A 33 -16.40 -1.57 -5.98
N ILE A 34 -15.80 -1.84 -4.82
CA ILE A 34 -15.90 -1.00 -3.61
C ILE A 34 -14.55 -0.36 -3.27
N VAL A 35 -13.47 -1.12 -3.30
CA VAL A 35 -12.15 -0.66 -2.86
C VAL A 35 -11.29 -0.25 -4.07
N PRO A 36 -10.69 0.95 -4.05
CA PRO A 36 -9.97 1.47 -5.22
C PRO A 36 -8.62 0.79 -5.46
N ALA A 37 -8.03 0.22 -4.41
CA ALA A 37 -6.70 -0.34 -4.46
C ALA A 37 -6.55 -1.60 -3.59
N VAL A 38 -5.65 -2.49 -3.99
CA VAL A 38 -5.17 -3.61 -3.17
C VAL A 38 -3.70 -3.39 -2.84
N LYS A 39 -3.35 -3.58 -1.56
CA LYS A 39 -1.95 -3.48 -1.09
C LYS A 39 -1.43 -4.84 -0.64
N LEU A 40 -0.41 -5.35 -1.34
CA LEU A 40 0.21 -6.64 -1.07
C LEU A 40 1.46 -6.46 -0.21
N GLN A 41 1.44 -6.96 1.03
CA GLN A 41 2.62 -6.93 1.90
C GLN A 41 3.59 -8.06 1.52
N ALA A 42 4.71 -7.68 0.90
CA ALA A 42 5.64 -8.62 0.25
C ALA A 42 6.17 -9.69 1.20
N ALA A 43 6.41 -9.35 2.47
CA ALA A 43 6.90 -10.29 3.48
C ALA A 43 6.04 -11.56 3.63
N TYR A 44 4.70 -11.44 3.52
CA TYR A 44 3.79 -12.60 3.61
C TYR A 44 3.88 -13.52 2.40
N TYR A 45 4.36 -13.03 1.26
CA TYR A 45 4.62 -13.84 0.08
C TYR A 45 6.04 -14.42 0.12
N GLU A 46 7.03 -13.60 0.48
CA GLU A 46 8.44 -14.00 0.63
C GLU A 46 8.60 -15.20 1.59
N MET A 47 7.79 -15.25 2.67
CA MET A 47 7.76 -16.35 3.63
C MET A 47 7.51 -17.74 2.99
N TYR A 48 6.85 -17.79 1.82
CA TYR A 48 6.60 -19.03 1.07
C TYR A 48 7.59 -19.28 -0.09
N GLY A 49 8.75 -18.61 -0.06
CA GLY A 49 9.81 -18.75 -1.05
C GLY A 49 9.34 -18.42 -2.46
N HIS A 50 9.95 -19.06 -3.46
CA HIS A 50 9.66 -18.78 -4.88
C HIS A 50 8.18 -19.05 -5.25
N HIS A 51 7.48 -19.96 -4.55
CA HIS A 51 6.05 -20.19 -4.75
C HIS A 51 5.21 -18.99 -4.30
N GLY A 52 5.59 -18.37 -3.18
CA GLY A 52 4.96 -17.15 -2.68
C GLY A 52 5.24 -15.95 -3.58
N ILE A 53 6.48 -15.77 -4.03
CA ILE A 53 6.84 -14.71 -5.01
C ILE A 53 6.01 -14.85 -6.30
N LYS A 54 5.92 -16.06 -6.86
CA LYS A 54 5.04 -16.34 -8.01
C LYS A 54 3.56 -16.05 -7.71
N THR A 55 3.13 -16.28 -6.47
CA THR A 55 1.75 -15.98 -6.05
C THR A 55 1.50 -14.48 -5.93
N MET A 56 2.49 -13.70 -5.50
CA MET A 56 2.42 -12.24 -5.48
C MET A 56 2.26 -11.71 -6.91
N GLU A 57 3.14 -12.09 -7.84
CA GLU A 57 3.06 -11.76 -9.27
C GLU A 57 1.66 -12.06 -9.84
N ARG A 58 1.14 -13.28 -9.60
CA ARG A 58 -0.20 -13.67 -10.07
C ARG A 58 -1.31 -12.85 -9.43
N THR A 59 -1.18 -12.50 -8.16
CA THR A 59 -2.17 -11.67 -7.44
C THR A 59 -2.19 -10.25 -8.00
N ILE A 60 -1.01 -9.65 -8.29
CA ILE A 60 -0.89 -8.35 -8.94
C ILE A 60 -1.62 -8.37 -10.28
N ARG A 61 -1.28 -9.34 -11.15
CA ARG A 61 -1.93 -9.47 -12.47
C ARG A 61 -3.45 -9.65 -12.36
N TYR A 62 -3.91 -10.49 -11.42
CA TYR A 62 -5.35 -10.73 -11.23
C TYR A 62 -6.10 -9.48 -10.77
N ALA A 63 -5.53 -8.72 -9.82
CA ALA A 63 -6.12 -7.47 -9.35
C ALA A 63 -6.20 -6.42 -10.46
N LYS A 64 -5.15 -6.29 -11.29
CA LYS A 64 -5.14 -5.38 -12.44
C LYS A 64 -6.17 -5.77 -13.50
N LEU A 65 -6.34 -7.07 -13.78
CA LEU A 65 -7.42 -7.57 -14.65
C LEU A 65 -8.82 -7.22 -14.14
N LYS A 66 -8.95 -6.95 -12.83
CA LYS A 66 -10.20 -6.52 -12.18
C LYS A 66 -10.32 -5.00 -12.07
N GLY A 67 -9.41 -4.24 -12.69
CA GLY A 67 -9.42 -2.77 -12.70
C GLY A 67 -8.93 -2.13 -11.40
N MET A 68 -8.32 -2.89 -10.49
CA MET A 68 -7.84 -2.36 -9.22
C MET A 68 -6.43 -1.76 -9.36
N TYR A 69 -6.17 -0.69 -8.63
CA TYR A 69 -4.81 -0.15 -8.44
C TYR A 69 -4.02 -1.05 -7.48
N VAL A 70 -2.79 -1.42 -7.81
CA VAL A 70 -2.00 -2.38 -7.02
C VAL A 70 -0.77 -1.73 -6.40
N ILE A 71 -0.71 -1.77 -5.06
CA ILE A 71 0.43 -1.29 -4.28
C ILE A 71 1.21 -2.49 -3.75
N THR A 72 2.49 -2.61 -4.09
CA THR A 72 3.40 -3.55 -3.42
C THR A 72 4.01 -2.88 -2.21
N ASP A 73 3.72 -3.41 -1.02
CA ASP A 73 4.26 -2.91 0.23
C ASP A 73 5.52 -3.71 0.60
N ALA A 74 6.67 -3.29 0.08
CA ALA A 74 7.97 -3.96 0.23
C ALA A 74 9.03 -3.12 0.94
N LYS A 75 8.77 -1.81 1.17
CA LYS A 75 9.63 -0.87 1.91
C LYS A 75 11.09 -0.93 1.44
N ARG A 76 11.31 -1.01 0.12
CA ARG A 76 12.66 -1.12 -0.45
C ARG A 76 13.48 0.13 -0.11
N ASN A 77 14.77 -0.08 0.08
CA ASN A 77 15.72 0.93 0.52
C ASN A 77 17.12 0.49 0.10
N ASP A 78 17.66 1.13 -0.92
CA ASP A 78 19.01 0.92 -1.41
C ASP A 78 19.43 2.15 -2.23
N ILE A 79 20.59 2.14 -2.86
CA ILE A 79 21.08 3.23 -3.72
C ILE A 79 21.57 2.71 -5.08
N GLY A 80 21.64 3.62 -6.06
CA GLY A 80 22.25 3.37 -7.37
C GLY A 80 21.70 2.11 -8.05
N ALA A 81 22.59 1.29 -8.60
CA ALA A 81 22.24 0.10 -9.39
C ALA A 81 21.35 -0.91 -8.65
N THR A 82 21.48 -1.04 -7.32
CA THR A 82 20.61 -1.95 -6.57
C THR A 82 19.18 -1.42 -6.50
N MET A 83 19.02 -0.11 -6.32
CA MET A 83 17.70 0.51 -6.31
C MET A 83 17.07 0.53 -7.72
N GLU A 84 17.88 0.67 -8.77
CA GLU A 84 17.43 0.47 -10.16
C GLU A 84 16.89 -0.95 -10.37
N ALA A 85 17.57 -1.98 -9.84
CA ALA A 85 17.08 -3.36 -9.93
C ALA A 85 15.75 -3.55 -9.18
N TYR A 86 15.58 -2.97 -7.99
CA TYR A 86 14.28 -2.98 -7.30
C TYR A 86 13.19 -2.23 -8.08
N THR A 87 13.54 -1.12 -8.72
CA THR A 87 12.63 -0.32 -9.54
C THR A 87 12.15 -1.13 -10.75
N ALA A 88 13.07 -1.74 -11.50
CA ALA A 88 12.77 -2.62 -12.62
C ALA A 88 11.91 -3.82 -12.20
N ALA A 89 12.19 -4.42 -11.04
CA ALA A 89 11.41 -5.56 -10.54
C ALA A 89 9.96 -5.22 -10.23
N HIS A 90 9.72 -4.10 -9.54
CA HIS A 90 8.40 -3.78 -8.98
C HIS A 90 7.54 -2.87 -9.86
N LEU A 91 8.14 -1.86 -10.51
CA LEU A 91 7.44 -0.79 -11.22
C LEU A 91 7.77 -0.73 -12.71
N GLY A 92 8.92 -1.27 -13.11
CA GLY A 92 9.42 -1.21 -14.48
C GLY A 92 9.44 -2.57 -15.17
N SER A 93 10.44 -2.71 -16.03
CA SER A 93 10.69 -3.88 -16.84
C SER A 93 12.18 -4.19 -16.91
N CYS A 94 12.52 -5.38 -17.39
CA CYS A 94 13.87 -5.75 -17.77
C CYS A 94 13.89 -6.30 -19.20
N VAL A 95 15.03 -6.19 -19.87
CA VAL A 95 15.22 -6.73 -21.22
C VAL A 95 15.88 -8.10 -21.13
N ILE A 96 15.19 -9.13 -21.63
CA ILE A 96 15.71 -10.49 -21.75
C ILE A 96 15.93 -10.77 -23.24
N GLY A 97 17.19 -10.73 -23.68
CA GLY A 97 17.54 -10.77 -25.10
C GLY A 97 17.00 -9.55 -25.83
N THR A 98 15.90 -9.72 -26.58
CA THR A 98 15.20 -8.63 -27.29
C THR A 98 13.80 -8.35 -26.74
N THR A 99 13.37 -9.09 -25.70
CA THR A 99 12.02 -8.98 -25.16
C THR A 99 12.02 -8.15 -23.89
N GLU A 100 11.19 -7.12 -23.85
CA GLU A 100 10.89 -6.38 -22.63
C GLU A 100 9.88 -7.16 -21.78
N CYS A 101 10.24 -7.42 -20.52
CA CYS A 101 9.45 -8.22 -19.59
C CYS A 101 9.17 -7.43 -18.31
N GLU A 102 7.91 -7.33 -17.90
CA GLU A 102 7.55 -6.83 -16.57
C GLU A 102 7.60 -7.97 -15.54
N PRO A 103 8.46 -7.87 -14.50
CA PRO A 103 8.58 -8.95 -13.52
C PRO A 103 7.35 -9.04 -12.62
N PHE A 104 7.03 -7.97 -11.87
CA PHE A 104 5.85 -7.92 -11.00
C PHE A 104 4.74 -7.03 -11.52
N GLY A 105 5.06 -5.84 -12.06
CA GLY A 105 4.10 -4.96 -12.74
C GLY A 105 3.06 -4.27 -11.84
N ALA A 106 3.41 -3.96 -10.58
CA ALA A 106 2.54 -3.19 -9.69
C ALA A 106 2.40 -1.73 -10.16
N ASP A 107 1.47 -0.99 -9.58
CA ASP A 107 1.23 0.42 -9.91
C ASP A 107 1.94 1.35 -8.93
N ALA A 108 2.12 0.94 -7.68
CA ALA A 108 2.99 1.61 -6.74
C ALA A 108 3.82 0.70 -5.84
N LEU A 109 4.89 1.25 -5.27
CA LEU A 109 5.82 0.59 -4.36
C LEU A 109 6.00 1.40 -3.07
N THR A 110 5.95 0.76 -1.91
CA THR A 110 6.41 1.42 -0.68
C THR A 110 7.93 1.39 -0.58
N VAL A 111 8.53 2.52 -0.20
CA VAL A 111 9.99 2.70 -0.08
C VAL A 111 10.35 3.42 1.21
N ASN A 112 11.58 3.25 1.69
CA ASN A 112 12.12 4.03 2.79
C ASN A 112 13.01 5.16 2.24
N GLY A 113 12.76 6.40 2.64
CA GLY A 113 13.53 7.57 2.19
C GLY A 113 14.81 7.84 2.98
N TYR A 114 15.20 6.93 3.88
CA TYR A 114 16.31 7.15 4.82
C TYR A 114 17.65 7.48 4.15
N LEU A 115 17.94 6.88 2.99
CA LEU A 115 19.19 7.13 2.24
C LEU A 115 19.14 8.43 1.41
N GLY A 116 18.06 9.20 1.52
CA GLY A 116 17.88 10.46 0.80
C GLY A 116 17.61 10.28 -0.69
N THR A 117 17.88 11.33 -1.46
CA THR A 117 17.55 11.41 -2.89
C THR A 117 18.17 10.26 -3.70
N ASP A 118 19.35 9.78 -3.33
CA ASP A 118 20.04 8.69 -4.04
C ASP A 118 19.27 7.35 -4.00
N GLY A 119 18.43 7.16 -2.98
CA GLY A 119 17.54 6.00 -2.87
C GLY A 119 16.15 6.21 -3.48
N ILE A 120 15.82 7.43 -3.91
CA ILE A 120 14.50 7.79 -4.43
C ILE A 120 14.54 8.11 -5.93
N SER A 121 15.59 8.81 -6.39
CA SER A 121 15.71 9.27 -7.77
C SER A 121 15.61 8.16 -8.83
N PRO A 122 16.09 6.91 -8.60
CA PRO A 122 15.92 5.84 -9.60
C PRO A 122 14.45 5.50 -9.86
N LEU A 123 13.57 5.69 -8.87
CA LEU A 123 12.14 5.39 -9.01
C LEU A 123 11.39 6.49 -9.75
N LEU A 124 11.80 7.75 -9.58
CA LEU A 124 11.09 8.91 -10.11
C LEU A 124 11.01 8.89 -11.64
N GLY A 125 12.09 8.46 -12.31
CA GLY A 125 12.11 8.31 -13.76
C GLY A 125 11.06 7.32 -14.25
N VAL A 126 11.03 6.12 -13.65
CA VAL A 126 10.03 5.08 -13.99
C VAL A 126 8.61 5.51 -13.63
N CYS A 127 8.42 6.22 -12.52
CA CYS A 127 7.12 6.79 -12.15
C CYS A 127 6.56 7.71 -13.23
N LYS A 128 7.41 8.60 -13.76
CA LYS A 128 7.03 9.53 -14.82
C LYS A 128 6.80 8.83 -16.16
N GLU A 129 7.66 7.88 -16.52
CA GLU A 129 7.61 7.22 -17.83
C GLU A 129 6.46 6.21 -17.95
N ARG A 130 6.08 5.55 -16.84
CA ARG A 130 5.16 4.40 -16.85
C ARG A 130 3.87 4.61 -16.05
N ASP A 131 3.58 5.84 -15.65
CA ASP A 131 2.43 6.18 -14.81
C ASP A 131 2.38 5.32 -13.53
N LYS A 132 3.51 5.32 -12.80
CA LYS A 132 3.69 4.59 -11.54
C LYS A 132 3.83 5.54 -10.37
N GLY A 133 3.65 5.01 -9.16
CA GLY A 133 3.83 5.77 -7.93
C GLY A 133 4.74 5.10 -6.90
N ILE A 134 5.15 5.87 -5.91
CA ILE A 134 5.82 5.37 -4.71
C ILE A 134 5.13 5.91 -3.46
N PHE A 135 5.22 5.18 -2.35
CA PHE A 135 4.81 5.66 -1.04
C PHE A 135 5.99 5.61 -0.07
N VAL A 136 6.53 6.77 0.28
CA VAL A 136 7.70 6.89 1.15
C VAL A 136 7.28 6.78 2.61
N LEU A 137 8.00 6.01 3.42
CA LEU A 137 7.77 5.95 4.86
C LEU A 137 8.04 7.33 5.51
N CYS A 138 6.99 7.96 6.04
CA CYS A 138 7.06 9.30 6.63
C CYS A 138 6.84 9.26 8.16
N LYS A 139 5.60 9.01 8.60
CA LYS A 139 5.25 8.82 10.03
C LYS A 139 4.50 7.51 10.18
N THR A 140 5.14 6.49 10.77
CA THR A 140 4.54 5.15 10.88
C THR A 140 3.73 4.98 12.17
N SER A 141 2.82 4.00 12.18
CA SER A 141 1.87 3.78 13.27
C SER A 141 2.36 2.89 14.41
N ASN A 142 3.59 2.36 14.34
CA ASN A 142 4.14 1.47 15.36
C ASN A 142 4.52 2.23 16.65
N PRO A 143 4.46 1.58 17.84
CA PRO A 143 4.73 2.22 19.12
C PRO A 143 6.10 2.89 19.22
N SER A 144 7.15 2.27 18.66
CA SER A 144 8.52 2.78 18.67
C SER A 144 8.81 3.84 17.60
N SER A 145 7.81 4.29 16.82
CA SER A 145 8.04 5.25 15.72
C SER A 145 8.69 6.56 16.21
N GLY A 146 8.37 6.98 17.44
CA GLY A 146 8.93 8.19 18.06
C GLY A 146 10.43 8.14 18.36
N GLU A 147 11.07 6.98 18.42
CA GLU A 147 12.51 6.85 18.73
C GLU A 147 13.39 7.62 17.74
N PHE A 148 12.96 7.69 16.48
CA PHE A 148 13.64 8.46 15.44
C PHE A 148 12.76 9.53 14.83
N GLN A 149 11.49 9.21 14.54
CA GLN A 149 10.66 10.07 13.68
C GLN A 149 10.24 11.36 14.39
N GLU A 150 10.28 11.40 15.73
CA GLU A 150 9.95 12.57 16.55
C GLU A 150 11.20 13.31 17.05
N LEU A 151 12.41 12.86 16.71
CA LEU A 151 13.63 13.61 16.99
C LEU A 151 13.61 14.94 16.24
N LEU A 152 13.98 16.00 16.95
CA LEU A 152 13.96 17.36 16.44
C LEU A 152 15.31 17.72 15.80
N PHE A 153 15.26 18.27 14.59
CA PHE A 153 16.38 18.88 13.89
C PHE A 153 16.01 20.32 13.54
N ASP A 154 16.65 21.27 14.21
CA ASP A 154 16.31 22.69 14.16
C ASP A 154 14.83 22.96 14.49
N GLY A 155 14.31 22.29 15.52
CA GLY A 155 12.94 22.45 15.99
C GLY A 155 11.87 21.77 15.13
N VAL A 156 12.25 21.08 14.05
CA VAL A 156 11.32 20.33 13.19
C VAL A 156 11.53 18.83 13.40
N PRO A 157 10.47 18.05 13.66
CA PRO A 157 10.60 16.60 13.81
C PRO A 157 10.98 15.93 12.49
N LEU A 158 11.73 14.83 12.58
CA LEU A 158 12.24 14.10 11.41
C LEU A 158 11.11 13.66 10.46
N TYR A 159 9.94 13.25 10.96
CA TYR A 159 8.82 12.89 10.10
C TYR A 159 8.36 14.07 9.24
N ALA A 160 8.36 15.29 9.77
CA ALA A 160 7.93 16.47 9.02
C ALA A 160 8.94 16.82 7.93
N ARG A 161 10.24 16.69 8.22
CA ARG A 161 11.32 16.83 7.21
C ARG A 161 11.20 15.80 6.09
N MET A 162 10.86 14.55 6.43
CA MET A 162 10.60 13.52 5.43
C MET A 162 9.38 13.88 4.58
N GLY A 163 8.33 14.44 5.19
CA GLY A 163 7.17 14.95 4.47
C GLY A 163 7.55 16.08 3.49
N ASP A 164 8.31 17.06 3.94
CA ASP A 164 8.83 18.14 3.09
C ASP A 164 9.62 17.56 1.89
N LYS A 165 10.40 16.50 2.11
CA LYS A 165 11.13 15.78 1.03
C LYS A 165 10.22 15.01 0.08
N CYS A 166 9.14 14.41 0.56
CA CYS A 166 8.16 13.75 -0.32
C CYS A 166 7.52 14.76 -1.28
N GLU A 167 7.15 15.94 -0.77
CA GLU A 167 6.58 17.01 -1.58
C GLU A 167 7.61 17.54 -2.60
N GLU A 168 8.88 17.72 -2.19
CA GLU A 168 9.98 18.11 -3.08
C GLU A 168 10.22 17.09 -4.20
N TRP A 169 10.35 15.80 -3.87
CA TRP A 169 10.58 14.73 -4.86
C TRP A 169 9.39 14.56 -5.81
N GLY A 170 8.17 14.88 -5.37
CA GLY A 170 6.95 14.77 -6.16
C GLY A 170 6.69 15.93 -7.10
N ALA A 171 7.34 17.09 -6.93
CA ALA A 171 6.97 18.35 -7.58
C ALA A 171 6.82 18.25 -9.12
N ASP A 172 7.69 17.50 -9.79
CA ASP A 172 7.71 17.35 -11.25
C ASP A 172 6.72 16.29 -11.79
N THR A 173 5.92 15.67 -10.91
CA THR A 173 5.00 14.57 -11.23
C THR A 173 3.56 14.83 -10.81
N VAL A 174 3.23 16.06 -10.43
CA VAL A 174 1.85 16.46 -10.09
C VAL A 174 0.96 16.29 -11.32
N GLY A 175 0.00 15.35 -11.23
CA GLY A 175 -0.92 15.02 -12.30
C GLY A 175 -2.14 15.94 -12.35
N ALA A 176 -3.06 15.64 -13.27
CA ALA A 176 -4.27 16.43 -13.52
C ALA A 176 -5.22 16.55 -12.30
N PHE A 177 -5.11 15.62 -11.34
CA PHE A 177 -5.91 15.62 -10.11
C PHE A 177 -5.22 16.34 -8.93
N GLY A 178 -4.09 17.00 -9.17
CA GLY A 178 -3.36 17.75 -8.14
C GLY A 178 -2.50 16.88 -7.21
N TYR A 179 -2.36 15.59 -7.50
CA TYR A 179 -1.53 14.66 -6.73
C TYR A 179 -0.31 14.20 -7.53
N SER A 180 0.83 14.07 -6.85
CA SER A 180 2.09 13.61 -7.44
C SER A 180 2.23 12.09 -7.42
N ALA A 181 3.19 11.56 -8.19
CA ALA A 181 3.58 10.15 -8.14
C ALA A 181 4.30 9.77 -6.84
N VAL A 182 4.73 10.75 -6.04
CA VAL A 182 5.38 10.54 -4.75
C VAL A 182 4.35 10.73 -3.64
N GLY A 183 3.86 9.62 -3.12
CA GLY A 183 3.02 9.56 -1.93
C GLY A 183 3.82 9.38 -0.64
N ALA A 184 3.13 9.49 0.49
CA ALA A 184 3.70 9.28 1.82
C ALA A 184 2.89 8.24 2.61
N VAL A 185 3.58 7.39 3.37
CA VAL A 185 2.96 6.51 4.36
C VAL A 185 2.84 7.27 5.68
N VAL A 186 1.61 7.56 6.09
CA VAL A 186 1.30 8.33 7.31
C VAL A 186 0.28 7.55 8.15
N GLY A 187 0.67 7.15 9.35
CA GLY A 187 -0.13 6.29 10.22
C GLY A 187 -1.35 6.99 10.83
N ALA A 188 -2.43 6.24 11.00
CA ALA A 188 -3.69 6.72 11.58
C ALA A 188 -3.64 7.04 13.09
N THR A 189 -2.56 6.72 13.79
CA THR A 189 -2.49 6.78 15.26
C THR A 189 -2.34 8.19 15.83
N TYR A 190 -1.96 9.18 15.01
CA TYR A 190 -1.65 10.54 15.45
C TYR A 190 -2.43 11.59 14.64
N PRO A 191 -3.72 11.85 14.97
CA PRO A 191 -4.59 12.74 14.18
C PRO A 191 -4.04 14.15 13.96
N GLU A 192 -3.39 14.73 14.98
CA GLU A 192 -2.80 16.07 14.89
C GLU A 192 -1.64 16.11 13.89
N GLN A 193 -0.74 15.11 13.96
CA GLN A 193 0.40 14.99 13.03
C GLN A 193 -0.07 14.70 11.61
N LEU A 194 -1.12 13.89 11.44
CA LEU A 194 -1.72 13.64 10.14
C LEU A 194 -2.26 14.94 9.50
N THR A 195 -2.95 15.77 10.30
CA THR A 195 -3.46 17.08 9.88
C THR A 195 -2.34 18.07 9.56
N GLU A 196 -1.28 18.09 10.38
CA GLU A 196 -0.09 18.90 10.12
C GLU A 196 0.56 18.53 8.79
N LEU A 197 0.79 17.23 8.58
CA LEU A 197 1.41 16.70 7.37
C LEU A 197 0.57 16.96 6.12
N ARG A 198 -0.77 16.86 6.21
CA ARG A 198 -1.65 17.18 5.08
C ARG A 198 -1.47 18.61 4.59
N LYS A 199 -1.28 19.58 5.51
CA LYS A 199 -1.02 20.98 5.19
C LYS A 199 0.37 21.20 4.58
N ARG A 200 1.38 20.46 5.05
CA ARG A 200 2.76 20.56 4.55
C ARG A 200 2.94 19.96 3.16
N MET A 201 2.20 18.91 2.85
CA MET A 201 2.37 18.14 1.62
C MET A 201 1.11 18.18 0.74
N PRO A 202 0.65 19.34 0.25
CA PRO A 202 -0.67 19.46 -0.40
C PRO A 202 -0.84 18.61 -1.67
N HIS A 203 0.23 18.24 -2.38
CA HIS A 203 0.15 17.43 -3.59
C HIS A 203 0.51 15.94 -3.35
N THR A 204 0.79 15.54 -2.12
CA THR A 204 1.20 14.18 -1.79
C THR A 204 -0.03 13.29 -1.47
N MET A 205 -0.12 12.12 -2.09
CA MET A 205 -1.14 11.11 -1.75
C MET A 205 -0.73 10.36 -0.48
N PHE A 206 -1.62 10.23 0.50
CA PHE A 206 -1.33 9.49 1.73
C PHE A 206 -1.77 8.04 1.63
N LEU A 207 -0.87 7.12 1.92
CA LEU A 207 -1.22 5.74 2.26
C LEU A 207 -1.33 5.65 3.78
N VAL A 208 -2.55 5.47 4.29
CA VAL A 208 -2.84 5.53 5.72
C VAL A 208 -3.06 4.12 6.30
N PRO A 209 -2.04 3.48 6.88
CA PRO A 209 -2.22 2.24 7.61
C PRO A 209 -2.79 2.49 9.02
N GLY A 210 -3.48 1.48 9.56
CA GLY A 210 -3.78 1.41 10.99
C GLY A 210 -5.23 1.69 11.38
N TYR A 211 -6.15 1.88 10.43
CA TYR A 211 -7.58 1.97 10.73
C TYR A 211 -8.08 0.70 11.45
N GLY A 212 -8.81 0.89 12.56
CA GLY A 212 -9.44 -0.14 13.37
C GLY A 212 -8.47 -0.98 14.21
N ALA A 213 -7.46 -1.60 13.61
CA ALA A 213 -6.59 -2.57 14.30
C ALA A 213 -5.53 -1.92 15.22
N GLN A 214 -5.19 -0.65 15.01
CA GLN A 214 -4.19 0.10 15.79
C GLN A 214 -4.81 1.30 16.51
N GLY A 215 -6.15 1.33 16.67
CA GLY A 215 -6.86 2.37 17.40
C GLY A 215 -7.24 3.62 16.59
N GLY A 216 -6.86 3.70 15.31
CA GLY A 216 -7.30 4.79 14.43
C GLY A 216 -8.77 4.63 14.02
N GLY A 217 -9.61 5.60 14.37
CA GLY A 217 -11.01 5.71 13.92
C GLY A 217 -11.16 6.68 12.75
N ALA A 218 -12.33 6.68 12.08
CA ALA A 218 -12.59 7.53 10.92
C ALA A 218 -12.40 9.03 11.23
N ALA A 219 -12.90 9.50 12.38
CA ALA A 219 -12.71 10.88 12.84
C ALA A 219 -11.23 11.30 12.92
N GLY A 220 -10.36 10.40 13.39
CA GLY A 220 -8.93 10.69 13.54
C GLY A 220 -8.16 10.71 12.22
N ILE A 221 -8.69 10.05 11.19
CA ILE A 221 -8.06 9.97 9.86
C ILE A 221 -8.56 11.09 8.93
N ALA A 222 -9.70 11.69 9.23
CA ALA A 222 -10.31 12.75 8.42
C ALA A 222 -9.33 13.90 8.10
N GLY A 223 -8.46 14.27 9.05
CA GLY A 223 -7.43 15.30 8.86
C GLY A 223 -6.35 14.96 7.81
N GLY A 224 -6.28 13.71 7.34
CA GLY A 224 -5.39 13.28 6.25
C GLY A 224 -5.96 13.48 4.85
N PHE A 225 -7.25 13.80 4.73
CA PHE A 225 -7.90 14.08 3.44
C PHE A 225 -7.83 15.57 3.11
N ASP A 226 -7.92 15.91 1.83
CA ASP A 226 -8.06 17.29 1.37
C ASP A 226 -9.48 17.83 1.57
N GLY A 227 -9.71 19.10 1.18
CA GLY A 227 -11.02 19.75 1.31
C GLY A 227 -12.16 19.11 0.49
N ASN A 228 -11.83 18.22 -0.45
CA ASN A 228 -12.77 17.47 -1.30
C ASN A 228 -12.91 16.00 -0.86
N GLY A 229 -12.35 15.63 0.30
CA GLY A 229 -12.38 14.24 0.79
C GLY A 229 -11.48 13.28 -0.01
N LEU A 230 -10.50 13.80 -0.74
CA LEU A 230 -9.52 13.03 -1.52
C LEU A 230 -8.13 13.04 -0.85
N GLY A 231 -7.12 12.48 -1.52
CA GLY A 231 -5.72 12.62 -1.10
C GLY A 231 -5.24 11.60 -0.06
N ALA A 232 -6.09 10.65 0.33
CA ALA A 232 -5.69 9.53 1.17
C ALA A 232 -6.35 8.21 0.74
N VAL A 233 -5.58 7.13 0.82
CA VAL A 233 -6.05 5.73 0.70
C VAL A 233 -5.85 5.05 2.04
N VAL A 234 -6.95 4.70 2.71
CA VAL A 234 -6.93 4.08 4.04
C VAL A 234 -6.80 2.57 3.91
N ASN A 235 -5.73 2.00 4.49
CA ASN A 235 -5.48 0.58 4.44
C ASN A 235 -6.07 -0.15 5.66
N SER A 236 -6.88 -1.16 5.39
CA SER A 236 -7.37 -2.14 6.36
C SER A 236 -7.15 -3.56 5.82
N SER A 237 -6.37 -4.37 6.53
CA SER A 237 -6.08 -5.76 6.13
C SER A 237 -6.90 -6.74 6.96
N ARG A 238 -6.45 -7.05 8.20
CA ARG A 238 -7.06 -8.09 9.04
C ARG A 238 -8.52 -7.83 9.36
N ALA A 239 -8.95 -6.58 9.52
CA ALA A 239 -10.35 -6.29 9.83
C ALA A 239 -11.29 -6.71 8.69
N ILE A 240 -10.90 -6.44 7.44
CA ILE A 240 -11.66 -6.87 6.25
C ILE A 240 -11.49 -8.38 6.01
N MET A 241 -10.25 -8.88 5.91
CA MET A 241 -9.98 -10.28 5.56
C MET A 241 -10.55 -11.29 6.57
N CYS A 242 -10.62 -10.91 7.85
CA CYS A 242 -11.09 -11.75 8.93
C CYS A 242 -12.46 -11.30 9.49
N ALA A 243 -13.21 -10.46 8.76
CA ALA A 243 -14.52 -9.98 9.19
C ALA A 243 -15.46 -11.11 9.61
N TYR A 244 -15.44 -12.23 8.88
CA TYR A 244 -16.24 -13.43 9.17
C TYR A 244 -16.06 -13.97 10.59
N LYS A 245 -14.84 -13.85 11.16
CA LYS A 245 -14.57 -14.29 12.54
C LYS A 245 -15.22 -13.37 13.57
N LYS A 246 -15.30 -12.07 13.28
CA LYS A 246 -15.97 -11.08 14.14
C LYS A 246 -17.49 -11.21 14.04
N GLU A 247 -18.01 -11.47 12.85
CA GLU A 247 -19.44 -11.65 12.60
C GLU A 247 -19.95 -13.02 13.05
N GLY A 248 -19.06 -13.99 13.27
CA GLY A 248 -19.43 -15.36 13.62
C GLY A 248 -20.08 -16.12 12.46
N CYS A 249 -19.83 -15.72 11.20
CA CYS A 249 -20.35 -16.42 10.04
C CYS A 249 -19.44 -17.61 9.66
N ASP A 250 -19.95 -18.47 8.77
CA ASP A 250 -19.21 -19.62 8.27
C ASP A 250 -17.93 -19.15 7.55
N GLU A 251 -16.84 -19.92 7.69
CA GLU A 251 -15.56 -19.59 7.05
C GLU A 251 -15.65 -19.58 5.51
N ARG A 252 -16.67 -20.22 4.93
CA ARG A 252 -16.95 -20.20 3.48
C ARG A 252 -17.51 -18.85 3.02
N ASP A 253 -18.11 -18.08 3.91
CA ASP A 253 -18.73 -16.78 3.62
C ASP A 253 -17.76 -15.61 3.83
N PHE A 254 -16.46 -15.90 3.97
CA PHE A 254 -15.44 -14.89 4.27
C PHE A 254 -15.41 -13.72 3.29
N ALA A 255 -15.67 -13.96 2.00
CA ALA A 255 -15.64 -12.94 0.97
C ALA A 255 -16.83 -11.97 1.11
N GLU A 256 -18.01 -12.49 1.47
CA GLU A 256 -19.19 -11.67 1.72
C GLU A 256 -19.04 -10.86 3.01
N ALA A 257 -18.48 -11.45 4.06
CA ALA A 257 -18.15 -10.73 5.28
C ALA A 257 -17.12 -9.61 5.02
N ALA A 258 -16.08 -9.90 4.23
CA ALA A 258 -15.12 -8.89 3.82
C ALA A 258 -15.78 -7.73 3.06
N ARG A 259 -16.73 -8.04 2.16
CA ARG A 259 -17.52 -7.04 1.44
C ARG A 259 -18.34 -6.16 2.38
N ARG A 260 -19.06 -6.75 3.33
CA ARG A 260 -19.86 -6.01 4.32
C ARG A 260 -18.97 -5.08 5.16
N GLU A 261 -17.83 -5.57 5.62
CA GLU A 261 -16.89 -4.75 6.39
C GLU A 261 -16.26 -3.62 5.55
N ALA A 262 -15.97 -3.85 4.27
CA ALA A 262 -15.48 -2.81 3.38
C ALA A 262 -16.52 -1.70 3.15
N LEU A 263 -17.80 -2.06 2.96
CA LEU A 263 -18.90 -1.09 2.87
C LEU A 263 -19.06 -0.30 4.17
N ARG A 264 -19.08 -0.99 5.32
CA ARG A 264 -19.16 -0.35 6.63
C ARG A 264 -18.00 0.64 6.85
N MET A 265 -16.78 0.24 6.51
CA MET A 265 -15.59 1.08 6.64
C MET A 265 -15.65 2.29 5.71
N ARG A 266 -16.09 2.12 4.47
CA ARG A 266 -16.32 3.22 3.53
C ARG A 266 -17.31 4.20 4.14
N ASP A 267 -18.50 3.73 4.53
CA ASP A 267 -19.57 4.58 5.04
C ASP A 267 -19.12 5.34 6.31
N ASP A 268 -18.42 4.66 7.23
CA ASP A 268 -17.80 5.28 8.41
C ASP A 268 -16.81 6.38 8.02
N LEU A 269 -15.86 6.12 7.11
CA LEU A 269 -14.92 7.14 6.63
C LEU A 269 -15.64 8.33 5.99
N THR A 270 -16.59 8.06 5.08
CA THR A 270 -17.34 9.11 4.37
C THR A 270 -18.18 9.98 5.29
N SER A 271 -18.54 9.50 6.49
CA SER A 271 -19.29 10.29 7.45
C SER A 271 -18.46 11.41 8.11
N TYR A 272 -17.13 11.36 7.99
CA TYR A 272 -16.20 12.34 8.56
C TYR A 272 -15.44 13.17 7.53
N ILE A 273 -15.65 12.94 6.22
CA ILE A 273 -14.98 13.67 5.14
C ILE A 273 -16.01 14.31 4.22
N ASN A 274 -15.66 15.46 3.63
CA ASN A 274 -16.55 16.17 2.73
C ASN A 274 -16.47 15.55 1.33
N ILE A 275 -17.44 14.71 0.98
CA ILE A 275 -17.60 14.22 -0.39
C ILE A 275 -18.67 15.11 -1.01
N GLY A 276 -18.25 15.96 -1.95
CA GLY A 276 -19.12 16.94 -2.61
C GLY A 276 -20.36 16.33 -3.25
#